data_AF-A0A165BH75-F1
#
_entry.id   AF-A0A165BH75-F1
#
_cell.length_a   1.000
_cell.length_b   1.000
_cell.length_c   1.000
_cell.angle_alpha   90.00
_cell.angle_beta   90.00
_cell.angle_gamma   90.00
#
_symmetry.space_group_name_H-M   'P 1'
#
loop_
_entity.id
_entity.type
_entity.pdbx_description
1 polymer ?
#
loop_
_entity_poly.entity_id
_entity_poly.type
_entity_poly.pdbx_seq_one_letter_code
_entity_poly.pdbx_strand_id
1 'polypeptide(L)'
;MADSSSSSPSSATFVASEWIGCGRRFPSPAPYHLLVALRAVLKIPLIPSFDIPHSRVSVPALIDLALPSLDSTKNGYPVFLADNPEVDELSYEGLKVPALSVITELSRGVKQAWLDGKRSFILRHISTKRLPFWLVNFWFHIHPAVHTASVWRAALNWCNSLDHIVQLSVENALISLGWKQSVRWAIGSGGTEMQNLACLLRADWINDSVVGSMLCVLQKQLERDSPTSRSRVLGIDFARPLSATNAAFFNTYCKKRAPKQYEAGELLASGACDSVFY
;
A
#
# COMPACT_ATOMS: atom_id res chain seq x y z
N MET A 1 52.93 -5.50 2.55
CA MET A 1 51.91 -5.14 3.56
C MET A 1 51.46 -3.73 3.23
N ALA A 2 50.30 -3.58 2.59
CA ALA A 2 49.75 -2.28 2.22
C ALA A 2 48.59 -1.99 3.19
N ASP A 3 48.78 -0.97 4.03
CA ASP A 3 47.77 -0.48 4.96
C ASP A 3 46.54 0.00 4.17
N SER A 4 45.49 -0.81 4.24
CA SER A 4 44.16 -0.43 3.78
C SER A 4 43.52 0.42 4.87
N SER A 5 43.97 1.67 4.95
CA SER A 5 43.38 2.72 5.78
C SER A 5 41.97 2.99 5.31
N SER A 6 41.03 2.22 5.85
CA SER A 6 39.59 2.46 5.82
C SER A 6 39.31 3.84 6.43
N SER A 7 39.41 4.88 5.62
CA SER A 7 38.94 6.21 5.96
C SER A 7 37.43 6.08 6.19
N SER A 8 37.05 6.19 7.46
CA SER A 8 35.65 6.28 7.84
C SER A 8 35.03 7.41 7.01
N PRO A 9 33.89 7.19 6.32
CA PRO A 9 33.29 8.21 5.47
C PRO A 9 33.07 9.44 6.33
N SER A 10 33.81 10.51 6.03
CA SER A 10 33.75 11.76 6.76
C SER A 10 32.29 12.21 6.81
N SER A 11 31.82 12.57 8.00
CA SER A 11 30.48 13.09 8.24
C SER A 11 30.34 14.48 7.62
N ALA A 12 30.40 14.57 6.29
CA ALA A 12 30.27 15.80 5.55
C ALA A 12 28.91 16.42 5.91
N THR A 13 28.94 17.63 6.46
CA THR A 13 27.73 18.38 6.82
C THR A 13 27.12 18.97 5.54
N PHE A 14 25.80 18.98 5.44
CA PHE A 14 25.12 19.60 4.29
C PHE A 14 25.32 21.12 4.29
N VAL A 15 25.93 21.65 3.24
CA VAL A 15 26.17 23.10 3.06
C VAL A 15 25.20 23.65 2.01
N ALA A 16 24.16 24.35 2.45
CA ALA A 16 23.07 24.79 1.57
C ALA A 16 23.54 25.61 0.35
N SER A 17 24.55 26.47 0.52
CA SER A 17 25.10 27.32 -0.55
C SER A 17 25.80 26.57 -1.67
N GLU A 18 26.17 25.31 -1.46
CA GLU A 18 26.80 24.47 -2.50
C GLU A 18 25.77 23.71 -3.35
N TRP A 19 24.57 23.51 -2.80
CA TRP A 19 23.56 22.61 -3.36
C TRP A 19 22.33 23.34 -3.87
N ILE A 20 21.82 24.32 -3.11
CA ILE A 20 20.53 24.97 -3.37
C ILE A 20 20.71 26.17 -4.29
N GLY A 21 19.99 26.20 -5.41
CA GLY A 21 20.04 27.27 -6.41
C GLY A 21 21.29 27.23 -7.31
N CYS A 22 22.12 26.19 -7.21
CA CYS A 22 23.39 26.08 -7.95
C CYS A 22 23.25 25.42 -9.32
N GLY A 23 22.03 25.19 -9.82
CA GLY A 23 21.78 24.50 -11.10
C GLY A 23 22.19 23.02 -11.11
N ARG A 24 22.40 22.41 -9.94
CA ARG A 24 22.79 21.00 -9.81
C ARG A 24 21.59 20.08 -10.01
N ARG A 25 21.83 18.93 -10.63
CA ARG A 25 20.84 17.83 -10.68
C ARG A 25 20.89 17.02 -9.40
N PHE A 26 19.74 16.51 -8.97
CA PHE A 26 19.66 15.61 -7.82
C PHE A 26 20.43 14.30 -8.11
N PRO A 27 21.50 13.98 -7.38
CA PRO A 27 22.34 12.83 -7.67
C PRO A 27 21.64 11.49 -7.39
N SER A 28 22.01 10.46 -8.14
CA SER A 28 21.57 9.07 -7.94
C SER A 28 22.78 8.13 -8.06
N PRO A 29 23.28 7.56 -6.95
CA PRO A 29 22.77 7.65 -5.58
C PRO A 29 23.01 9.02 -4.93
N ALA A 30 22.12 9.42 -4.01
CA ALA A 30 22.24 10.69 -3.32
C ALA A 30 23.16 10.60 -2.09
N PRO A 31 24.05 11.58 -1.85
CA PRO A 31 24.85 11.64 -0.62
C PRO A 31 23.98 11.65 0.64
N TYR A 32 24.47 11.01 1.71
CA TYR A 32 23.71 10.87 2.96
C TYR A 32 23.27 12.22 3.57
N HIS A 33 24.17 13.20 3.63
CA HIS A 33 23.87 14.52 4.19
C HIS A 33 22.78 15.27 3.40
N LEU A 34 22.73 15.09 2.08
CA LEU A 34 21.69 15.65 1.22
C LEU A 34 20.33 14.98 1.52
N LEU A 35 20.32 13.66 1.74
CA LEU A 35 19.11 12.94 2.15
C LEU A 35 18.60 13.36 3.54
N VAL A 36 19.50 13.61 4.49
CA VAL A 36 19.14 14.11 5.83
C VAL A 36 18.53 15.51 5.74
N ALA A 37 19.14 16.41 4.97
CA ALA A 37 18.61 17.75 4.75
C ALA A 37 17.24 17.73 4.04
N LEU A 38 17.08 16.91 3.01
CA LEU A 38 15.79 16.73 2.34
C LEU A 38 14.71 16.19 3.29
N ARG A 39 15.05 15.22 4.15
CA ARG A 39 14.11 14.69 5.17
C ARG A 39 13.69 15.77 6.16
N ALA A 40 14.59 16.70 6.53
CA ALA A 40 14.24 17.82 7.39
C ALA A 40 13.21 18.75 6.74
N VAL A 41 13.35 19.01 5.43
CA VAL A 41 12.40 19.83 4.65
C VAL A 41 11.03 19.15 4.48
N LEU A 42 11.01 17.82 4.35
CA LEU A 42 9.79 17.02 4.23
C LEU A 42 9.20 16.58 5.59
N LYS A 43 9.82 16.99 6.70
CA LYS A 43 9.38 16.59 8.03
C LYS A 43 8.03 17.22 8.34
N ILE A 44 7.05 16.38 8.67
CA ILE A 44 5.72 16.82 9.09
C ILE A 44 5.88 17.53 10.45
N PRO A 45 5.37 18.77 10.61
CA PRO A 45 5.39 19.47 11.88
C PRO A 45 4.65 18.69 12.97
N LEU A 46 5.10 18.80 14.22
CA LEU A 46 4.47 18.12 15.37
C LEU A 46 3.30 18.95 15.88
N ILE A 47 2.19 18.94 15.16
CA ILE A 47 0.98 19.66 15.55
C ILE A 47 -0.07 18.65 16.02
N PRO A 48 -0.73 18.88 17.17
CA PRO A 48 -1.77 17.99 17.68
C PRO A 48 -2.91 17.72 16.68
N SER A 49 -3.19 18.66 15.78
CA SER A 49 -4.25 18.51 14.78
C SER A 49 -3.90 17.55 13.64
N PHE A 50 -2.62 17.18 13.45
CA PHE A 50 -2.22 16.20 12.43
C PHE A 50 -2.44 14.78 12.96
N ASP A 51 -3.70 14.37 13.08
CA ASP A 51 -4.02 13.01 13.52
C ASP A 51 -3.89 12.04 12.35
N ILE A 52 -2.68 11.51 12.16
CA ILE A 52 -2.45 10.38 11.26
C ILE A 52 -2.85 9.12 12.03
N PRO A 53 -3.94 8.42 11.64
CA PRO A 53 -4.47 7.33 12.44
C PRO A 53 -3.43 6.22 12.63
N HIS A 54 -3.22 5.81 13.87
CA HIS A 54 -2.31 4.70 14.16
C HIS A 54 -2.83 3.41 13.50
N SER A 55 -1.93 2.53 13.05
CA SER A 55 -2.28 1.28 12.34
C SER A 55 -3.16 0.30 13.12
N ARG A 56 -3.23 0.48 14.44
CA ARG A 56 -4.02 -0.33 15.39
C ARG A 56 -5.42 0.23 15.64
N VAL A 57 -5.75 1.42 15.14
CA VAL A 57 -7.11 1.96 15.21
C VAL A 57 -8.04 0.98 14.48
N SER A 58 -9.17 0.64 15.10
CA SER A 58 -10.12 -0.29 14.50
C SER A 58 -10.76 0.32 13.26
N VAL A 59 -11.29 -0.52 12.37
CA VAL A 59 -11.99 -0.02 11.18
C VAL A 59 -13.18 0.91 11.53
N PRO A 60 -14.06 0.59 12.50
CA PRO A 60 -15.14 1.50 12.87
C PRO A 60 -14.61 2.83 13.40
N ALA A 61 -13.64 2.80 14.32
CA ALA A 61 -13.03 4.01 14.86
C ALA A 61 -12.39 4.86 13.76
N LEU A 62 -11.73 4.26 12.77
CA LEU A 62 -11.16 4.97 11.62
C LEU A 62 -12.23 5.72 10.80
N ILE A 63 -13.41 5.12 10.60
CA ILE A 63 -14.50 5.72 9.82
C ILE A 63 -15.10 6.94 10.53
N ASP A 64 -15.11 6.90 11.87
CA ASP A 64 -15.62 7.96 12.75
C ASP A 64 -14.62 9.12 12.92
N LEU A 65 -13.34 8.93 12.57
CA LEU A 65 -12.35 10.02 12.58
C LEU A 65 -12.71 11.09 11.53
N ALA A 66 -12.48 12.35 11.90
CA ALA A 66 -12.63 13.52 11.02
C ALA A 66 -11.48 13.59 10.01
N LEU A 67 -11.41 12.61 9.10
CA LEU A 67 -10.40 12.53 8.07
C LEU A 67 -10.68 13.52 6.92
N PRO A 68 -9.64 14.09 6.29
CA PRO A 68 -9.83 14.93 5.10
C PRO A 68 -10.41 14.13 3.94
N SER A 69 -11.21 14.77 3.09
CA SER A 69 -11.78 14.12 1.90
C SER A 69 -10.73 13.89 0.81
N LEU A 70 -10.86 12.81 0.03
CA LEU A 70 -10.08 12.63 -1.20
C LEU A 70 -10.47 13.66 -2.25
N ASP A 71 -9.48 14.12 -2.99
CA ASP A 71 -9.70 14.84 -4.22
C ASP A 71 -9.85 13.87 -5.40
N SER A 72 -10.84 14.12 -6.26
CA SER A 72 -11.15 13.27 -7.41
C SER A 72 -10.30 13.57 -8.65
N THR A 73 -9.45 14.60 -8.60
CA THR A 73 -8.64 15.02 -9.76
C THR A 73 -7.50 14.03 -9.97
N LYS A 74 -7.54 13.33 -11.10
CA LYS A 74 -6.51 12.34 -11.46
C LYS A 74 -5.22 12.98 -11.97
N ASN A 75 -5.33 14.16 -12.59
CA ASN A 75 -4.24 14.86 -13.25
C ASN A 75 -4.03 16.23 -12.60
N GLY A 76 -2.87 16.37 -11.95
CA GLY A 76 -2.54 17.55 -11.18
C GLY A 76 -1.09 17.92 -11.35
N TYR A 77 -0.81 18.97 -12.12
CA TYR A 77 0.55 19.43 -12.32
C TYR A 77 0.95 20.40 -11.21
N PRO A 78 1.93 20.05 -10.37
CA PRO A 78 2.40 20.95 -9.34
C PRO A 78 3.24 22.07 -9.95
N VAL A 79 3.03 23.30 -9.46
CA VAL A 79 3.86 24.45 -9.83
C VAL A 79 4.76 24.80 -8.65
N PHE A 80 6.05 24.54 -8.78
CA PHE A 80 7.05 24.83 -7.74
C PHE A 80 7.52 26.29 -7.80
N LEU A 81 7.56 26.97 -6.65
CA LEU A 81 7.81 28.40 -6.54
C LEU A 81 8.97 28.68 -5.58
N ALA A 82 9.71 29.77 -5.84
CA ALA A 82 10.81 30.21 -4.98
C ALA A 82 10.31 30.85 -3.67
N ASP A 83 9.08 31.36 -3.69
CA ASP A 83 8.46 32.05 -2.57
C ASP A 83 8.15 31.10 -1.41
N ASN A 84 8.12 31.66 -0.21
CA ASN A 84 7.73 30.95 1.00
C ASN A 84 6.25 30.50 0.93
N PRO A 85 5.89 29.40 1.62
CA PRO A 85 4.50 28.97 1.74
C PRO A 85 3.63 30.06 2.37
N GLU A 86 2.36 30.13 1.95
CA GLU A 86 1.34 31.05 2.48
C GLU A 86 0.43 30.36 3.50
N VAL A 87 0.35 29.03 3.45
CA VAL A 87 -0.41 28.25 4.40
C VAL A 87 0.45 28.04 5.63
N ASP A 88 -0.02 28.57 6.76
CA ASP A 88 0.57 28.27 8.04
C ASP A 88 0.24 26.83 8.46
N GLU A 89 0.89 26.44 9.54
CA GLU A 89 0.77 25.14 10.17
C GLU A 89 -0.65 24.82 10.69
N LEU A 90 -1.55 25.80 10.84
CA LEU A 90 -2.91 25.60 11.38
C LEU A 90 -4.01 25.72 10.31
N SER A 91 -3.71 26.31 9.15
CA SER A 91 -4.67 26.63 8.09
C SER A 91 -4.89 25.48 7.09
N TYR A 92 -4.53 24.25 7.45
CA TYR A 92 -4.69 23.08 6.59
C TYR A 92 -6.02 22.33 6.81
N GLU A 93 -6.80 22.71 7.83
CA GLU A 93 -8.14 22.18 8.04
C GLU A 93 -8.98 22.38 6.76
N GLY A 94 -9.50 21.27 6.21
CA GLY A 94 -10.27 21.26 4.97
C GLY A 94 -9.48 21.06 3.68
N LEU A 95 -8.15 20.95 3.72
CA LEU A 95 -7.38 20.54 2.53
C LEU A 95 -7.73 19.10 2.15
N LYS A 96 -8.15 18.92 0.89
CA LYS A 96 -8.37 17.60 0.32
C LYS A 96 -7.04 16.86 0.13
N VAL A 97 -7.09 15.54 0.17
CA VAL A 97 -5.94 14.68 -0.11
C VAL A 97 -5.91 14.34 -1.60
N PRO A 98 -4.86 14.71 -2.35
CA PRO A 98 -4.75 14.40 -3.78
C PRO A 98 -4.75 12.90 -4.05
N ALA A 99 -5.04 12.50 -5.30
CA ALA A 99 -4.85 11.13 -5.75
C ALA A 99 -3.38 10.68 -5.60
N LEU A 100 -3.16 9.39 -5.29
CA LEU A 100 -1.81 8.82 -5.08
C LEU A 100 -0.85 9.06 -6.26
N SER A 101 -1.36 9.09 -7.50
CA SER A 101 -0.56 9.41 -8.69
C SER A 101 0.05 10.82 -8.60
N VAL A 102 -0.76 11.80 -8.21
CA VAL A 102 -0.35 13.20 -8.02
C VAL A 102 0.64 13.33 -6.88
N ILE A 103 0.39 12.65 -5.74
CA ILE A 103 1.32 12.62 -4.60
C ILE A 103 2.67 12.03 -5.03
N THR A 104 2.66 10.97 -5.83
CA THR A 104 3.87 10.32 -6.36
C THR A 104 4.65 11.23 -7.31
N GLU A 105 3.95 11.97 -8.17
CA GLU A 105 4.57 12.96 -9.06
C GLU A 105 5.19 14.11 -8.26
N LEU A 106 4.47 14.65 -7.28
CA LEU A 106 4.97 15.65 -6.33
C LEU A 106 6.24 15.19 -5.64
N SER A 107 6.25 13.96 -5.11
CA SER A 107 7.41 13.33 -4.45
C SER A 107 8.64 13.27 -5.35
N ARG A 108 8.41 12.97 -6.63
CA ARG A 108 9.47 12.91 -7.64
C ARG A 108 10.02 14.31 -7.94
N GLY A 109 9.13 15.28 -8.10
CA GLY A 109 9.48 16.67 -8.43
C GLY A 109 10.13 17.43 -7.28
N VAL A 110 9.71 17.19 -6.03
CA VAL A 110 10.12 18.01 -4.87
C VAL A 110 11.62 17.99 -4.63
N LYS A 111 12.30 16.87 -4.93
CA LYS A 111 13.74 16.71 -4.73
C LYS A 111 14.54 17.69 -5.59
N GLN A 112 14.20 17.74 -6.88
CA GLN A 112 14.87 18.64 -7.82
C GLN A 112 14.42 20.08 -7.59
N ALA A 113 13.12 20.32 -7.36
CA ALA A 113 12.61 21.66 -7.09
C ALA A 113 13.28 22.30 -5.86
N TRP A 114 13.47 21.53 -4.79
CA TRP A 114 14.20 21.99 -3.60
C TRP A 114 15.66 22.35 -3.93
N LEU A 115 16.38 21.51 -4.68
CA LEU A 115 17.73 21.83 -5.16
C LEU A 115 17.77 23.07 -6.08
N ASP A 116 16.71 23.31 -6.86
CA ASP A 116 16.57 24.49 -7.71
C ASP A 116 16.21 25.75 -6.90
N GLY A 117 16.18 25.68 -5.57
CA GLY A 117 15.88 26.83 -4.69
C GLY A 117 14.40 27.13 -4.53
N LYS A 118 13.52 26.22 -4.96
CA LYS A 118 12.08 26.32 -4.69
C LYS A 118 11.80 26.02 -3.22
N ARG A 119 10.79 26.67 -2.65
CA ARG A 119 10.42 26.58 -1.23
C ARG A 119 8.97 26.17 -0.99
N SER A 120 8.14 26.28 -2.02
CA SER A 120 6.72 25.94 -1.96
C SER A 120 6.24 25.42 -3.31
N PHE A 121 4.99 24.94 -3.33
CA PHE A 121 4.30 24.58 -4.56
C PHE A 121 2.84 25.01 -4.53
N ILE A 122 2.21 25.14 -5.68
CA ILE A 122 0.77 25.31 -5.83
C ILE A 122 0.21 24.06 -6.50
N LEU A 123 -0.90 23.57 -5.97
CA LEU A 123 -1.70 22.51 -6.56
C LEU A 123 -3.12 23.02 -6.77
N ARG A 124 -3.39 23.61 -7.93
CA ARG A 124 -4.56 24.49 -8.17
C ARG A 124 -5.92 23.87 -7.87
N HIS A 125 -6.07 22.56 -8.02
CA HIS A 125 -7.32 21.86 -7.73
C HIS A 125 -7.53 21.59 -6.22
N ILE A 126 -6.49 21.73 -5.41
CA ILE A 126 -6.55 21.61 -3.93
C ILE A 126 -6.58 22.99 -3.29
N SER A 127 -5.68 23.88 -3.69
CA SER A 127 -5.53 25.22 -3.12
C SER A 127 -4.85 26.16 -4.11
N THR A 128 -5.29 27.41 -4.11
CA THR A 128 -4.61 28.51 -4.82
C THR A 128 -3.43 29.08 -4.05
N LYS A 129 -3.32 28.75 -2.76
CA LYS A 129 -2.24 29.23 -1.87
C LYS A 129 -0.96 28.43 -2.08
N ARG A 130 0.17 29.03 -1.74
CA ARG A 130 1.48 28.35 -1.73
C ARG A 130 1.58 27.35 -0.57
N LEU A 131 1.75 26.09 -0.90
CA LEU A 131 1.81 24.94 0.01
C LEU A 131 3.27 24.59 0.37
N PRO A 132 3.57 24.25 1.64
CA PRO A 132 4.89 23.80 2.06
C PRO A 132 5.21 22.37 1.61
N PHE A 133 6.48 22.05 1.39
CA PHE A 133 6.91 20.72 0.92
C PHE A 133 6.58 19.56 1.86
N TRP A 134 6.51 19.78 3.17
CA TRP A 134 6.15 18.72 4.12
C TRP A 134 4.75 18.14 3.87
N LEU A 135 3.83 18.88 3.22
CA LEU A 135 2.50 18.37 2.88
C LEU A 135 2.55 17.15 1.96
N VAL A 136 3.58 17.04 1.12
CA VAL A 136 3.78 15.85 0.28
C VAL A 136 3.91 14.60 1.16
N ASN A 137 4.69 14.69 2.23
CA ASN A 137 4.88 13.57 3.15
C ASN A 137 3.61 13.32 3.99
N PHE A 138 2.97 14.37 4.47
CA PHE A 138 1.68 14.26 5.17
C PHE A 138 0.65 13.50 4.32
N TRP A 139 0.48 13.89 3.05
CA TRP A 139 -0.45 13.23 2.13
C TRP A 139 -0.11 11.75 1.90
N PHE A 140 1.17 11.39 1.77
CA PHE A 140 1.56 9.97 1.69
C PHE A 140 1.12 9.16 2.92
N HIS A 141 1.24 9.75 4.11
CA HIS A 141 0.92 9.05 5.35
C HIS A 141 -0.58 8.95 5.59
N ILE A 142 -1.35 10.00 5.28
CA ILE A 142 -2.80 10.05 5.54
C ILE A 142 -3.62 9.39 4.41
N HIS A 143 -3.14 9.38 3.16
CA HIS A 143 -3.89 8.87 2.01
C HIS A 143 -4.40 7.42 2.21
N PRO A 144 -3.59 6.44 2.68
CA PRO A 144 -4.09 5.09 2.90
C PRO A 144 -5.25 5.03 3.91
N ALA A 145 -5.20 5.84 4.96
CA ALA A 145 -6.24 5.90 5.98
C ALA A 145 -7.55 6.46 5.41
N VAL A 146 -7.47 7.58 4.68
CA VAL A 146 -8.64 8.20 4.02
C VAL A 146 -9.25 7.25 2.99
N HIS A 147 -8.42 6.63 2.15
CA HIS A 147 -8.87 5.65 1.16
C HIS A 147 -9.57 4.46 1.82
N THR A 148 -8.94 3.88 2.84
CA THR A 148 -9.48 2.75 3.60
C THR A 148 -10.82 3.11 4.24
N ALA A 149 -10.90 4.25 4.93
CA ALA A 149 -12.14 4.74 5.54
C ALA A 149 -13.25 4.94 4.50
N SER A 150 -12.93 5.49 3.33
CA SER A 150 -13.90 5.66 2.25
C SER A 150 -14.44 4.33 1.72
N VAL A 151 -13.55 3.35 1.49
CA VAL A 151 -13.92 2.02 1.00
C VAL A 151 -14.79 1.28 2.04
N TRP A 152 -14.42 1.34 3.31
CA TRP A 152 -15.18 0.71 4.39
C TRP A 152 -16.52 1.39 4.66
N ARG A 153 -16.60 2.72 4.56
CA ARG A 153 -17.87 3.43 4.67
C ARG A 153 -18.86 2.98 3.59
N ALA A 154 -18.38 2.80 2.35
CA ALA A 154 -19.20 2.26 1.27
C ALA A 154 -19.63 0.81 1.53
N ALA A 155 -18.74 -0.03 2.07
CA ALA A 155 -19.03 -1.41 2.43
C ALA A 155 -20.08 -1.53 3.56
N LEU A 156 -19.90 -0.78 4.64
CA LEU A 156 -20.87 -0.80 5.76
C LEU A 156 -22.23 -0.23 5.35
N ASN A 157 -22.24 0.80 4.50
CA ASN A 157 -23.50 1.30 3.93
C ASN A 157 -24.24 0.22 3.14
N TRP A 158 -23.54 -0.67 2.43
CA TRP A 158 -24.15 -1.81 1.78
C TRP A 158 -24.62 -2.87 2.78
N CYS A 159 -23.85 -3.13 3.86
CA CYS A 159 -24.26 -4.04 4.93
C CYS A 159 -25.58 -3.64 5.60
N ASN A 160 -25.92 -2.35 5.64
CA ASN A 160 -27.21 -1.88 6.16
C ASN A 160 -28.42 -2.39 5.37
N SER A 161 -28.22 -2.97 4.17
CA SER A 161 -29.26 -3.64 3.39
C SER A 161 -29.43 -5.13 3.71
N LEU A 162 -28.54 -5.70 4.52
CA LEU A 162 -28.57 -7.11 4.92
C LEU A 162 -29.40 -7.32 6.19
N ASP A 163 -29.57 -8.59 6.57
CA ASP A 163 -30.17 -8.95 7.85
C ASP A 163 -29.35 -8.41 9.04
N HIS A 164 -30.06 -7.97 10.08
CA HIS A 164 -29.46 -7.34 11.25
C HIS A 164 -28.43 -8.24 11.97
N ILE A 165 -28.62 -9.56 11.97
CA ILE A 165 -27.70 -10.52 12.59
C ILE A 165 -26.36 -10.54 11.83
N VAL A 166 -26.42 -10.47 10.50
CA VAL A 166 -25.23 -10.42 9.64
C VAL A 166 -24.49 -9.10 9.86
N GLN A 167 -25.21 -7.98 9.90
CA GLN A 167 -24.64 -6.66 10.19
C GLN A 167 -23.88 -6.66 11.53
N LEU A 168 -24.53 -7.11 12.61
CA LEU A 168 -23.92 -7.13 13.94
C LEU A 168 -22.67 -8.03 13.99
N SER A 169 -22.71 -9.16 13.28
CA SER A 169 -21.57 -10.08 13.19
C SER A 169 -20.37 -9.43 12.47
N VAL A 170 -20.63 -8.69 11.40
CA VAL A 170 -19.60 -7.92 10.67
C VAL A 170 -19.01 -6.82 11.55
N GLU A 171 -19.86 -6.00 12.19
CA GLU A 171 -19.41 -4.91 13.06
C GLU A 171 -18.54 -5.44 14.21
N ASN A 172 -18.99 -6.49 14.90
CA ASN A 172 -18.23 -7.13 15.98
C ASN A 172 -16.87 -7.66 15.52
N ALA A 173 -16.79 -8.25 14.33
CA ALA A 173 -15.53 -8.70 13.77
C ALA A 173 -14.57 -7.52 13.52
N LEU A 174 -15.09 -6.40 13.00
CA LEU A 174 -14.29 -5.22 12.63
C LEU A 174 -13.76 -4.43 13.84
N ILE A 175 -14.43 -4.48 14.99
CA ILE A 175 -13.95 -3.82 16.22
C ILE A 175 -12.56 -4.33 16.62
N SER A 176 -12.30 -5.62 16.42
CA SER A 176 -11.03 -6.27 16.81
C SER A 176 -9.89 -6.07 15.82
N LEU A 177 -10.18 -5.53 14.63
CA LEU A 177 -9.24 -5.50 13.50
C LEU A 177 -8.69 -4.10 13.27
N GLY A 178 -7.38 -3.95 13.37
CA GLY A 178 -6.70 -2.71 13.02
C GLY A 178 -6.80 -2.44 11.51
N TRP A 179 -7.08 -1.20 11.11
CA TRP A 179 -7.31 -0.86 9.69
C TRP A 179 -6.11 -1.12 8.77
N LYS A 180 -4.89 -1.13 9.31
CA LYS A 180 -3.65 -1.46 8.57
C LYS A 180 -3.06 -2.81 8.99
N GLN A 181 -3.82 -3.61 9.73
CA GLN A 181 -3.36 -4.92 10.17
C GLN A 181 -3.38 -5.89 8.98
N SER A 182 -2.22 -6.47 8.67
CA SER A 182 -2.16 -7.57 7.70
C SER A 182 -2.89 -8.77 8.27
N VAL A 183 -3.75 -9.34 7.44
CA VAL A 183 -4.56 -10.50 7.80
C VAL A 183 -3.67 -11.74 7.75
N ARG A 184 -3.14 -12.15 8.91
CA ARG A 184 -2.10 -13.18 9.03
C ARG A 184 -2.52 -14.56 8.53
N TRP A 185 -3.81 -14.85 8.44
CA TRP A 185 -4.26 -16.14 7.92
C TRP A 185 -4.14 -16.23 6.39
N ALA A 186 -3.88 -15.12 5.68
CA ALA A 186 -3.73 -15.02 4.22
C ALA A 186 -2.26 -15.01 3.72
N ILE A 187 -1.29 -15.36 4.58
CA ILE A 187 0.15 -15.17 4.30
C ILE A 187 0.67 -15.99 3.10
N GLY A 188 0.03 -17.11 2.75
CA GLY A 188 0.48 -17.99 1.66
C GLY A 188 0.41 -17.39 0.24
N SER A 189 -0.34 -16.31 0.05
CA SER A 189 -0.60 -15.70 -1.27
C SER A 189 -0.17 -14.22 -1.35
N GLY A 190 0.75 -13.79 -0.49
CA GLY A 190 1.22 -12.40 -0.45
C GLY A 190 0.55 -11.52 0.62
N GLY A 191 -0.33 -12.08 1.45
CA GLY A 191 -1.06 -11.34 2.46
C GLY A 191 -2.16 -10.46 1.87
N THR A 192 -3.21 -10.23 2.65
CA THR A 192 -4.34 -9.38 2.24
C THR A 192 -4.39 -8.18 3.14
N GLU A 193 -4.35 -7.00 2.53
CA GLU A 193 -4.57 -5.73 3.24
C GLU A 193 -6.03 -5.67 3.68
N MET A 194 -6.29 -5.13 4.87
CA MET A 194 -7.65 -5.06 5.42
C MET A 194 -8.63 -4.36 4.47
N GLN A 195 -8.18 -3.33 3.75
CA GLN A 195 -9.01 -2.63 2.75
C GLN A 195 -9.55 -3.55 1.65
N ASN A 196 -8.85 -4.63 1.30
CA ASN A 196 -9.30 -5.55 0.27
C ASN A 196 -10.48 -6.40 0.75
N LEU A 197 -10.57 -6.70 2.06
CA LEU A 197 -11.70 -7.47 2.61
C LEU A 197 -13.03 -6.73 2.48
N ALA A 198 -13.01 -5.41 2.35
CA ALA A 198 -14.22 -4.63 2.14
C ALA A 198 -14.95 -4.98 0.83
N CYS A 199 -14.28 -5.59 -0.16
CA CYS A 199 -14.95 -6.04 -1.39
C CYS A 199 -15.94 -7.19 -1.14
N LEU A 200 -15.77 -7.96 -0.05
CA LEU A 200 -16.71 -9.01 0.35
C LEU A 200 -18.06 -8.45 0.81
N LEU A 201 -18.08 -7.17 1.17
CA LEU A 201 -19.23 -6.46 1.72
C LEU A 201 -19.73 -5.41 0.71
N ARG A 202 -19.50 -5.63 -0.58
CA ARG A 202 -19.94 -4.76 -1.68
C ARG A 202 -20.30 -5.63 -2.88
N ALA A 203 -21.01 -5.05 -3.85
CA ALA A 203 -21.22 -5.65 -5.17
C ALA A 203 -20.00 -5.52 -6.09
N ASP A 204 -18.80 -5.40 -5.51
CA ASP A 204 -17.55 -5.26 -6.26
C ASP A 204 -16.97 -6.64 -6.60
N TRP A 205 -16.12 -6.70 -7.61
CA TRP A 205 -15.38 -7.93 -7.92
C TRP A 205 -14.40 -8.27 -6.80
N ILE A 206 -14.38 -9.53 -6.39
CA ILE A 206 -13.42 -10.04 -5.42
C ILE A 206 -12.06 -10.17 -6.14
N ASN A 207 -11.00 -9.63 -5.54
CA ASN A 207 -9.66 -9.74 -6.11
C ASN A 207 -8.98 -11.08 -5.74
N ASP A 208 -7.95 -11.43 -6.50
CA ASP A 208 -7.17 -12.66 -6.32
C ASP A 208 -6.63 -12.83 -4.89
N SER A 209 -6.25 -11.73 -4.24
CA SER A 209 -5.73 -11.71 -2.87
C SER A 209 -6.80 -12.19 -1.88
N VAL A 210 -8.04 -11.70 -1.99
CA VAL A 210 -9.15 -12.12 -1.14
C VAL A 210 -9.57 -13.57 -1.45
N VAL A 211 -9.67 -13.95 -2.73
CA VAL A 211 -9.97 -15.34 -3.12
C VAL A 211 -8.92 -16.30 -2.58
N GLY A 212 -7.63 -16.01 -2.75
CA GLY A 212 -6.53 -16.81 -2.19
C GLY A 212 -6.61 -16.94 -0.67
N SER A 213 -7.04 -15.87 0.01
CA SER A 213 -7.27 -15.88 1.46
C SER A 213 -8.41 -16.83 1.83
N MET A 214 -9.54 -16.79 1.12
CA MET A 214 -10.68 -17.68 1.34
C MET A 214 -10.30 -19.14 1.12
N LEU A 215 -9.56 -19.44 0.04
CA LEU A 215 -9.05 -20.79 -0.24
C LEU A 215 -8.12 -21.30 0.87
N CYS A 216 -7.27 -20.44 1.43
CA CYS A 216 -6.43 -20.79 2.57
C CYS A 216 -7.25 -21.12 3.83
N VAL A 217 -8.33 -20.39 4.09
CA VAL A 217 -9.25 -20.70 5.21
C VAL A 217 -9.92 -22.06 4.99
N LEU A 218 -10.40 -22.33 3.78
CA LEU A 218 -11.00 -23.62 3.44
C LEU A 218 -9.99 -24.77 3.61
N GLN A 219 -8.75 -24.61 3.16
CA GLN A 219 -7.70 -25.61 3.36
C GLN A 219 -7.46 -25.89 4.86
N LYS A 220 -7.35 -24.85 5.68
CA LYS A 220 -7.16 -25.00 7.14
C LYS A 220 -8.35 -25.67 7.81
N GLN A 221 -9.57 -25.36 7.37
CA GLN A 221 -10.76 -26.00 7.89
C GLN A 221 -10.80 -27.48 7.52
N LEU A 222 -10.44 -27.83 6.28
CA LEU A 222 -10.36 -29.20 5.81
C LEU A 222 -9.33 -30.02 6.59
N GLU A 223 -8.16 -29.46 6.86
CA GLU A 223 -7.11 -30.08 7.68
C GLU A 223 -7.56 -30.31 9.13
N ARG A 224 -8.34 -29.37 9.68
CA ARG A 224 -8.87 -29.48 11.05
C ARG A 224 -9.98 -30.51 11.16
N ASP A 225 -10.94 -30.48 10.24
CA ASP A 225 -12.16 -31.27 10.30
C ASP A 225 -11.91 -32.70 9.75
N SER A 226 -10.89 -32.91 8.92
CA SER A 226 -10.52 -34.21 8.35
C SER A 226 -9.00 -34.33 8.13
N PRO A 227 -8.19 -34.53 9.19
CA PRO A 227 -6.72 -34.50 9.10
C PRO A 227 -6.13 -35.61 8.22
N THR A 228 -6.84 -36.73 8.05
CA THR A 228 -6.44 -37.82 7.14
C THR A 228 -6.89 -37.60 5.70
N SER A 229 -7.60 -36.50 5.41
CA SER A 229 -8.07 -36.20 4.07
C SER A 229 -6.90 -35.92 3.14
N ARG A 230 -6.94 -36.61 2.00
CA ARG A 230 -6.03 -36.39 0.87
C ARG A 230 -6.48 -35.24 -0.02
N SER A 231 -7.62 -34.62 0.25
CA SER A 231 -8.08 -33.46 -0.50
C SER A 231 -7.20 -32.24 -0.21
N ARG A 232 -6.94 -31.45 -1.26
CA ARG A 232 -6.17 -30.21 -1.20
C ARG A 232 -6.90 -29.12 -1.98
N VAL A 233 -7.03 -27.95 -1.35
CA VAL A 233 -7.50 -26.71 -1.96
C VAL A 233 -6.28 -25.98 -2.50
N LEU A 234 -6.18 -25.84 -3.81
CA LEU A 234 -5.05 -25.17 -4.46
C LEU A 234 -5.35 -23.69 -4.64
N GLY A 235 -4.34 -22.84 -4.41
CA GLY A 235 -4.46 -21.40 -4.59
C GLY A 235 -4.44 -20.97 -6.06
N ILE A 236 -4.84 -19.73 -6.34
CA ILE A 236 -4.88 -19.14 -7.69
C ILE A 236 -3.51 -19.17 -8.39
N ASP A 237 -2.42 -19.06 -7.61
CA ASP A 237 -1.06 -19.12 -8.14
C ASP A 237 -0.71 -20.49 -8.76
N PHE A 238 -1.42 -21.56 -8.41
CA PHE A 238 -1.29 -22.86 -9.07
C PHE A 238 -1.91 -22.86 -10.48
N ALA A 239 -3.05 -22.17 -10.65
CA ALA A 239 -3.75 -22.11 -11.93
C ALA A 239 -2.99 -21.26 -12.98
N ARG A 240 -2.26 -20.23 -12.55
CA ARG A 240 -1.58 -19.28 -13.46
C ARG A 240 -0.51 -19.94 -14.35
N PRO A 241 0.39 -20.81 -13.85
CA PRO A 241 1.30 -21.60 -14.70
C PRO A 241 0.58 -22.56 -15.63
N LEU A 242 -0.54 -23.16 -15.19
CA LEU A 242 -1.32 -24.09 -16.01
C LEU A 242 -1.98 -23.38 -17.19
N SER A 243 -2.54 -22.19 -16.97
CA SER A 243 -3.09 -21.37 -18.05
C SER A 243 -2.03 -20.79 -18.97
N ALA A 244 -0.85 -20.43 -18.43
CA ALA A 244 0.28 -19.93 -19.22
C ALA A 244 0.92 -21.01 -20.10
N THR A 245 0.74 -22.28 -19.77
CA THR A 245 1.31 -23.42 -20.52
C THR A 245 0.32 -24.05 -21.51
N ASN A 246 -0.78 -23.36 -21.81
CA ASN A 246 -1.86 -23.84 -22.68
C ASN A 246 -1.46 -23.85 -24.17
N ALA A 247 -0.66 -24.85 -24.50
CA ALA A 247 -0.58 -25.59 -25.77
C ALA A 247 0.11 -26.95 -25.55
N ALA A 248 1.02 -27.04 -24.55
CA ALA A 248 1.82 -28.23 -24.29
C ALA A 248 1.48 -28.98 -22.99
N PHE A 249 1.04 -28.30 -21.93
CA PHE A 249 0.95 -28.95 -20.60
C PHE A 249 -0.03 -30.14 -20.56
N PHE A 250 -1.23 -29.97 -21.12
CA PHE A 250 -2.22 -31.05 -21.17
C PHE A 250 -1.95 -32.08 -22.26
N ASN A 251 -1.21 -31.73 -23.32
CA ASN A 251 -0.81 -32.69 -24.37
C ASN A 251 0.39 -33.57 -23.98
N THR A 252 1.19 -33.18 -22.98
CA THR A 252 2.46 -33.89 -22.66
C THR A 252 2.34 -34.88 -21.51
N TYR A 253 1.23 -34.87 -20.73
CA TYR A 253 0.99 -35.92 -19.73
C TYR A 253 0.72 -37.31 -20.34
N CYS A 254 0.60 -37.41 -21.68
CA CYS A 254 0.50 -38.69 -22.37
C CYS A 254 1.83 -39.30 -22.87
N LYS A 255 3.01 -38.65 -22.83
CA LYS A 255 4.30 -39.32 -23.10
C LYS A 255 5.53 -38.39 -22.92
N LYS A 256 6.38 -38.72 -21.94
CA LYS A 256 7.85 -38.54 -21.96
C LYS A 256 8.46 -37.13 -21.99
N ARG A 257 8.13 -36.22 -21.06
CA ARG A 257 9.11 -35.18 -20.65
C ARG A 257 9.13 -34.97 -19.15
N ALA A 258 10.35 -34.99 -18.59
CA ALA A 258 10.62 -34.77 -17.18
C ALA A 258 10.15 -33.36 -16.77
N PRO A 259 9.38 -33.23 -15.67
CA PRO A 259 8.91 -31.94 -15.21
C PRO A 259 10.07 -31.16 -14.56
N LYS A 260 10.17 -29.87 -14.86
CA LYS A 260 10.70 -28.92 -13.87
C LYS A 260 9.83 -29.09 -12.63
N GLN A 261 10.45 -29.36 -11.49
CA GLN A 261 9.80 -29.68 -10.22
C GLN A 261 8.66 -28.71 -9.91
N TYR A 262 7.44 -29.17 -10.12
CA TYR A 262 6.26 -28.63 -9.46
C TYR A 262 5.85 -29.71 -8.47
N GLU A 263 6.05 -29.47 -7.17
CA GLU A 263 5.74 -30.43 -6.08
C GLU A 263 4.30 -30.99 -6.20
N ALA A 264 3.37 -30.18 -6.69
CA ALA A 264 1.99 -30.58 -6.92
C ALA A 264 1.83 -31.68 -8.01
N GLY A 265 2.68 -31.70 -9.03
CA GLY A 265 2.67 -32.75 -10.06
C GLY A 265 3.13 -34.11 -9.53
N GLU A 266 4.11 -34.12 -8.61
CA GLU A 266 4.55 -35.33 -7.93
C GLU A 266 3.51 -35.84 -6.91
N LEU A 267 2.81 -34.94 -6.21
CA LEU A 267 1.72 -35.30 -5.31
C LEU A 267 0.52 -35.93 -6.05
N LEU A 268 0.20 -35.43 -7.24
CA LEU A 268 -0.83 -36.03 -8.11
C LEU A 268 -0.38 -37.37 -8.70
N ALA A 269 0.87 -37.45 -9.18
CA ALA A 269 1.39 -38.67 -9.79
C ALA A 269 1.64 -39.81 -8.79
N SER A 270 1.87 -39.49 -7.51
CA SER A 270 2.08 -40.47 -6.43
C SER A 270 0.79 -41.08 -5.87
N GLY A 271 -0.39 -40.61 -6.31
CA GLY A 271 -1.67 -41.04 -5.74
C GLY A 271 -1.88 -40.58 -4.29
N ALA A 272 -1.13 -39.56 -3.86
CA ALA A 272 -1.23 -38.99 -2.52
C ALA A 272 -2.45 -38.05 -2.36
N CYS A 273 -3.05 -37.63 -3.47
CA CYS A 273 -4.26 -36.80 -3.51
C CYS A 273 -5.38 -37.52 -4.28
N ASP A 274 -6.54 -37.72 -3.64
CA ASP A 274 -7.69 -38.40 -4.26
C ASP A 274 -8.58 -37.42 -5.07
N SER A 275 -8.50 -36.12 -4.76
CA SER A 275 -9.26 -35.06 -5.44
C SER A 275 -8.53 -33.72 -5.35
N VAL A 276 -8.60 -32.93 -6.43
CA VAL A 276 -8.06 -31.57 -6.53
C VAL A 276 -9.20 -30.63 -6.93
N PHE A 277 -9.38 -29.57 -6.14
CA PHE A 277 -10.32 -28.50 -6.43
C PHE A 277 -9.54 -27.24 -6.80
N TYR A 278 -9.94 -26.60 -7.89
CA TYR A 278 -9.42 -25.33 -8.39
C TYR A 278 -10.55 -24.30 -8.49
#